data_AF-A0AAD4HDJ2-F1
#
_entry.id   AF-A0AAD4HDJ2-F1
#
_cell.length_a   1.000
_cell.length_b   1.000
_cell.length_c   1.000
_cell.angle_alpha   90.00
_cell.angle_beta   90.00
_cell.angle_gamma   90.00
#
_symmetry.space_group_name_H-M   'P 1'
#
loop_
_entity.id
_entity.type
_entity.pdbx_description
1 polymer ?
#
loop_
_entity_poly.entity_id
_entity_poly.type
_entity_poly.pdbx_seq_one_letter_code
_entity_poly.pdbx_strand_id
1 'polypeptide(L)'
;MDQVTAVSYPKLDKYFDIIVFPVKGERSLASYLGGGDYDGDTVTLVWSKQLVENFNTAPLCMAPAGLSDNFEREVEHVEKFNERISNLSPKEAQTAFQKALLLGLADTKIGLYSKFHDLAVYERGYASAATIQLAYMFTTCLDASKTGLQVKRRVFEEDRKNNGKRKPYYMAALEQNTEGQEVSKRKGSTPYLLDALVDEGRRLRDDFLKQYSVLRSSSPSAADHDLTLPYLCASRRAAEALQAGSHVLQDNLSVAQAHVKEAHGKWQAAVSLQKKASEGRGSSDPKTQAIQKSVQHFAQWPDSKKILFFSDEERKTIMASYAHTLSGSFGVSVAFAELCAIKTRAQGAVLFADRFAEVMCISNNTLRALSQAQDDADE
;
A
#
# COMPACT_ATOMS: atom_id res chain seq x y z
N MET A 1 25.37 9.11 7.39
CA MET A 1 24.97 10.43 6.85
C MET A 1 26.16 11.34 6.98
N ASP A 2 26.36 12.24 6.02
CA ASP A 2 27.46 13.19 6.02
C ASP A 2 26.96 14.55 5.50
N GLN A 3 27.55 15.63 5.98
CA GLN A 3 27.24 16.99 5.57
C GLN A 3 28.33 17.51 4.64
N VAL A 4 27.91 17.92 3.45
CA VAL A 4 28.81 18.43 2.41
C VAL A 4 28.31 19.78 1.90
N THR A 5 29.20 20.53 1.27
CA THR A 5 28.84 21.77 0.59
C THR A 5 28.48 21.48 -0.86
N ALA A 6 27.25 21.79 -1.27
CA ALA A 6 26.85 21.74 -2.67
C ALA A 6 27.48 22.92 -3.43
N VAL A 7 28.20 22.63 -4.51
CA VAL A 7 28.87 23.64 -5.35
C VAL A 7 28.46 23.42 -6.79
N SER A 8 27.93 24.47 -7.44
CA SER A 8 27.70 24.47 -8.88
C SER A 8 29.03 24.67 -9.61
N TYR A 9 29.34 23.78 -10.55
CA TYR A 9 30.58 23.81 -11.31
C TYR A 9 30.29 23.81 -12.82
N PRO A 10 30.51 24.94 -13.54
CA PRO A 10 30.03 25.11 -14.91
C PRO A 10 30.43 24.03 -15.91
N LYS A 11 31.59 23.37 -15.70
CA LYS A 11 32.05 22.29 -16.60
C LYS A 11 31.21 21.01 -16.49
N LEU A 12 30.39 20.90 -15.46
CA LEU A 12 29.50 19.76 -15.19
C LEU A 12 28.04 20.05 -15.53
N ASP A 13 27.69 21.24 -16.04
CA ASP A 13 26.30 21.65 -16.30
C ASP A 13 25.55 20.74 -17.29
N LYS A 14 26.29 20.00 -18.14
CA LYS A 14 25.72 19.03 -19.09
C LYS A 14 25.19 17.75 -18.42
N TYR A 15 25.54 17.51 -17.16
CA TYR A 15 25.11 16.33 -16.41
C TYR A 15 23.88 16.69 -15.58
N PHE A 16 22.71 16.21 -15.99
CA PHE A 16 21.44 16.42 -15.32
C PHE A 16 21.01 15.13 -14.60
N ASP A 17 20.13 15.28 -13.61
CA ASP A 17 19.57 14.19 -12.80
C ASP A 17 20.61 13.27 -12.13
N ILE A 18 21.81 13.80 -11.87
CA ILE A 18 22.87 13.12 -11.12
C ILE A 18 23.51 14.06 -10.09
N ILE A 19 24.19 13.48 -9.11
CA ILE A 19 25.10 14.18 -8.21
C ILE A 19 26.54 13.74 -8.48
N VAL A 20 27.47 14.70 -8.51
CA VAL A 20 28.88 14.42 -8.77
C VAL A 20 29.66 14.56 -7.47
N PHE A 21 30.32 13.48 -7.05
CA PHE A 21 31.18 13.46 -5.87
C PHE A 21 32.65 13.75 -6.23
N PRO A 22 33.42 14.37 -5.32
CA PRO A 22 34.85 14.56 -5.54
C PRO A 22 35.59 13.21 -5.54
N VAL A 23 36.59 13.08 -6.41
CA VAL A 23 37.54 11.94 -6.45
C VAL A 23 38.76 12.16 -5.55
N LYS A 24 38.74 13.20 -4.71
CA LYS A 24 39.82 13.59 -3.79
C LYS A 24 39.43 13.22 -2.36
N GLY A 25 40.42 12.95 -1.52
CA GLY A 25 40.25 12.55 -0.12
C GLY A 25 40.87 11.18 0.15
N GLU A 26 40.82 10.74 1.41
CA GLU A 26 41.34 9.42 1.81
C GLU A 26 40.42 8.26 1.37
N ARG A 27 39.12 8.54 1.26
CA ARG A 27 38.10 7.59 0.81
C ARG A 27 37.08 8.29 -0.09
N SER A 28 36.39 7.52 -0.93
CA SER A 28 35.27 8.03 -1.71
C SER A 28 34.12 8.45 -0.79
N LEU A 29 33.40 9.53 -1.14
CA LEU A 29 32.25 9.98 -0.36
C LEU A 29 31.17 8.90 -0.26
N ALA A 30 30.94 8.14 -1.33
CA ALA A 30 30.01 7.00 -1.35
C ALA A 30 30.31 5.97 -0.24
N SER A 31 31.60 5.69 0.03
CA SER A 31 31.97 4.71 1.07
C SER A 31 31.60 5.14 2.49
N TYR A 32 31.53 6.45 2.76
CA TYR A 32 31.05 6.97 4.06
C TYR A 32 29.52 6.83 4.22
N LEU A 33 28.80 6.65 3.13
CA LEU A 33 27.34 6.57 3.08
C LEU A 33 26.86 5.11 3.16
N GLY A 34 27.28 4.40 4.21
CA GLY A 34 26.87 3.01 4.44
C GLY A 34 27.68 1.98 3.65
N GLY A 35 28.89 2.35 3.19
CA GLY A 35 29.77 1.46 2.43
C GLY A 35 29.46 1.39 0.93
N GLY A 36 28.67 2.33 0.40
CA GLY A 36 28.27 2.36 -1.00
C GLY A 36 29.39 2.70 -1.99
N ASP A 37 29.07 2.59 -3.27
CA ASP A 37 29.96 2.87 -4.38
C ASP A 37 29.27 3.65 -5.52
N TYR A 38 29.68 3.45 -6.77
CA TYR A 38 29.18 4.16 -7.96
C TYR A 38 28.67 3.20 -9.05
N ASP A 39 28.32 1.95 -8.70
CA ASP A 39 27.83 0.93 -9.64
C ASP A 39 26.31 1.00 -9.92
N GLY A 40 25.62 1.94 -9.27
CA GLY A 40 24.17 2.12 -9.36
C GLY A 40 23.54 2.74 -8.10
N ASP A 41 24.32 2.91 -7.03
CA ASP A 41 23.87 3.51 -5.79
C ASP A 41 23.28 4.92 -5.98
N THR A 42 22.22 5.18 -5.22
CA THR A 42 21.57 6.49 -5.14
C THR A 42 21.70 7.05 -3.74
N VAL A 43 21.70 8.38 -3.63
CA VAL A 43 21.83 9.06 -2.34
C VAL A 43 20.61 9.93 -2.05
N THR A 44 20.17 9.92 -0.80
CA THR A 44 19.14 10.84 -0.33
C THR A 44 19.77 12.20 -0.04
N LEU A 45 19.39 13.21 -0.81
CA LEU A 45 19.81 14.59 -0.60
C LEU A 45 18.81 15.35 0.26
N VAL A 46 19.29 16.03 1.29
CA VAL A 46 18.50 16.90 2.15
C VAL A 46 19.17 18.28 2.16
N TRP A 47 18.50 19.29 1.60
CA TRP A 47 18.97 20.68 1.56
C TRP A 47 18.10 21.64 2.38
N SER A 48 17.15 21.13 3.17
CA SER A 48 16.35 21.95 4.08
C SER A 48 17.25 22.55 5.15
N LYS A 49 17.39 23.89 5.15
CA LYS A 49 18.27 24.62 6.08
C LYS A 49 18.02 24.25 7.54
N GLN A 50 16.75 24.14 7.94
CA GLN A 50 16.35 23.80 9.32
C GLN A 50 16.91 22.45 9.79
N LEU A 51 17.09 21.49 8.87
CA LEU A 51 17.64 20.18 9.17
C LEU A 51 19.18 20.17 9.05
N VAL A 52 19.71 20.82 8.02
CA VAL A 52 21.14 20.78 7.69
C VAL A 52 22.00 21.62 8.65
N GLU A 53 21.54 22.79 9.07
CA GLU A 53 22.31 23.70 9.94
C GLU A 53 22.56 23.13 11.35
N ASN A 54 21.68 22.25 11.82
CA ASN A 54 21.78 21.60 13.12
C ASN A 54 22.46 20.21 13.06
N PHE A 55 22.76 19.72 11.85
CA PHE A 55 23.42 18.43 11.67
C PHE A 55 24.92 18.56 11.94
N ASN A 56 25.51 17.54 12.57
CA ASN A 56 26.94 17.46 12.77
C ASN A 56 27.44 16.09 12.29
N THR A 57 28.40 16.09 11.36
CA THR A 57 29.01 14.84 10.89
C THR A 57 29.71 14.13 12.04
N ALA A 58 29.30 12.89 12.28
CA ALA A 58 29.94 12.02 13.26
C ALA A 58 31.25 11.44 12.68
N PRO A 59 32.27 11.18 13.52
CA PRO A 59 33.47 10.50 13.07
C PRO A 59 33.14 9.09 12.55
N LEU A 60 33.97 8.59 11.64
CA LEU A 60 33.85 7.24 11.12
C LEU A 60 33.97 6.23 12.28
N CYS A 61 32.93 5.43 12.46
CA CYS A 61 32.98 4.30 13.37
C CYS A 61 33.81 3.19 12.72
N MET A 62 34.69 2.55 13.49
CA MET A 62 35.53 1.45 13.02
C MET A 62 34.93 0.10 13.41
N ALA A 63 35.22 -0.93 12.60
CA ALA A 63 34.78 -2.29 12.87
C ALA A 63 35.30 -2.76 14.25
N PRO A 64 34.45 -3.38 15.09
CA PRO A 64 34.90 -3.96 16.35
C PRO A 64 36.00 -5.01 16.13
N ALA A 65 36.95 -5.08 17.06
CA ALA A 65 37.97 -6.12 17.05
C ALA A 65 37.32 -7.52 17.12
N GLY A 66 37.82 -8.47 16.33
CA GLY A 66 37.29 -9.84 16.28
C GLY A 66 35.98 -10.02 15.51
N LEU A 67 35.46 -8.98 14.83
CA LEU A 67 34.24 -9.11 14.01
C LEU A 67 34.34 -10.24 12.99
N SER A 68 35.51 -10.43 12.36
CA SER A 68 35.76 -11.53 11.41
C SER A 68 35.54 -12.91 12.01
N ASP A 69 35.74 -13.07 13.32
CA ASP A 69 35.63 -14.36 14.00
C ASP A 69 34.18 -14.82 14.11
N ASN A 70 33.21 -13.92 13.90
CA ASN A 70 31.79 -14.22 13.88
C ASN A 70 31.33 -14.90 12.58
N PHE A 71 32.17 -14.86 11.54
CA PHE A 71 31.85 -15.36 10.22
C PHE A 71 32.67 -16.59 9.88
N GLU A 72 32.08 -17.44 9.05
CA GLU A 72 32.77 -18.50 8.33
C GLU A 72 32.68 -18.20 6.83
N ARG A 73 33.71 -18.59 6.10
CA ARG A 73 33.78 -18.36 4.65
C ARG A 73 33.66 -19.70 3.95
N GLU A 74 32.47 -19.97 3.42
CA GLU A 74 32.25 -21.14 2.55
C GLU A 74 32.39 -20.69 1.09
N VAL A 75 33.63 -20.55 0.64
CA VAL A 75 33.93 -20.23 -0.76
C VAL A 75 34.78 -21.33 -1.37
N GLU A 76 34.16 -22.14 -2.23
CA GLU A 76 34.87 -23.03 -3.15
C GLU A 76 35.13 -22.27 -4.45
N HIS A 77 36.38 -22.26 -4.92
CA HIS A 77 36.71 -21.67 -6.22
C HIS A 77 36.16 -22.54 -7.36
N VAL A 78 35.75 -21.90 -8.46
CA VAL A 78 35.16 -22.58 -9.62
C VAL A 78 36.06 -23.69 -10.17
N GLU A 79 37.38 -23.46 -10.20
CA GLU A 79 38.37 -24.46 -10.64
C GLU A 79 38.32 -25.72 -9.75
N LYS A 80 38.38 -25.54 -8.43
CA LYS A 80 38.29 -26.65 -7.46
C LYS A 80 36.93 -27.34 -7.50
N PHE A 81 35.85 -26.57 -7.66
CA PHE A 81 34.52 -27.11 -7.84
C PHE A 81 34.48 -28.01 -9.09
N ASN A 82 35.03 -27.54 -10.21
CA ASN A 82 35.09 -28.26 -11.48
C ASN A 82 35.91 -29.56 -11.39
N GLU A 83 37.09 -29.49 -10.75
CA GLU A 83 37.93 -30.66 -10.46
C GLU A 83 37.18 -31.67 -9.58
N ARG A 84 36.48 -31.20 -8.54
CA ARG A 84 35.72 -32.06 -7.63
C ARG A 84 34.57 -32.75 -8.35
N ILE A 85 33.74 -32.02 -9.11
CA ILE A 85 32.57 -32.62 -9.80
C ILE A 85 32.95 -33.59 -10.90
N SER A 86 34.12 -33.40 -11.53
CA SER A 86 34.62 -34.28 -12.60
C SER A 86 34.96 -35.68 -12.09
N ASN A 87 35.19 -35.82 -10.78
CA ASN A 87 35.47 -37.08 -10.09
C ASN A 87 34.23 -37.69 -9.40
N LEU A 88 33.05 -37.08 -9.54
CA LEU A 88 31.80 -37.54 -8.91
C LEU A 88 30.89 -38.27 -9.91
N SER A 89 29.98 -39.09 -9.41
CA SER A 89 28.92 -39.64 -10.26
C SER A 89 27.99 -38.53 -10.77
N PRO A 90 27.29 -38.72 -11.91
CA PRO A 90 26.40 -37.70 -12.47
C PRO A 90 25.35 -37.18 -11.47
N LYS A 91 24.83 -38.06 -10.60
CA LYS A 91 23.84 -37.72 -9.57
C LYS A 91 24.42 -36.85 -8.45
N GLU A 92 25.64 -37.15 -8.02
CA GLU A 92 26.34 -36.38 -6.99
C GLU A 92 26.80 -35.03 -7.52
N ALA A 93 27.29 -34.97 -8.76
CA ALA A 93 27.62 -33.73 -9.45
C ALA A 93 26.38 -32.83 -9.59
N GLN A 94 25.23 -33.38 -10.02
CA GLN A 94 23.97 -32.65 -10.10
C GLN A 94 23.55 -32.09 -8.73
N THR A 95 23.68 -32.88 -7.66
CA THR A 95 23.38 -32.43 -6.29
C THR A 95 24.31 -31.29 -5.85
N ALA A 96 25.60 -31.35 -6.19
CA ALA A 96 26.56 -30.29 -5.90
C ALA A 96 26.23 -28.99 -6.65
N PHE A 97 25.86 -29.08 -7.93
CA PHE A 97 25.39 -27.93 -8.70
C PHE A 97 24.11 -27.32 -8.11
N GLN A 98 23.14 -28.15 -7.76
CA GLN A 98 21.90 -27.67 -7.12
C GLN A 98 22.20 -26.92 -5.83
N LYS A 99 23.10 -27.44 -4.97
CA LYS A 99 23.50 -26.74 -3.75
C LYS A 99 24.14 -25.38 -4.04
N ALA A 100 25.06 -25.31 -5.00
CA ALA A 100 25.71 -24.05 -5.38
C ALA A 100 24.71 -23.03 -5.95
N LEU A 101 23.80 -23.46 -6.83
CA LEU A 101 22.78 -22.61 -7.43
C LEU A 101 21.73 -22.12 -6.41
N LEU A 102 21.43 -22.94 -5.40
CA LEU A 102 20.45 -22.60 -4.35
C LEU A 102 21.07 -21.82 -3.18
N LEU A 103 22.39 -21.65 -3.14
CA LEU A 103 23.08 -20.99 -2.03
C LEU A 103 22.57 -19.56 -1.80
N GLY A 104 22.29 -18.82 -2.87
CA GLY A 104 21.75 -17.46 -2.82
C GLY A 104 20.32 -17.37 -2.26
N LEU A 105 19.55 -18.47 -2.25
CA LEU A 105 18.20 -18.51 -1.68
C LEU A 105 18.21 -18.85 -0.18
N ALA A 106 19.33 -19.32 0.36
CA ALA A 106 19.41 -19.84 1.72
C ALA A 106 19.66 -18.77 2.79
N ASP A 107 20.11 -17.56 2.42
CA ASP A 107 20.51 -16.57 3.43
C ASP A 107 19.41 -15.58 3.82
N THR A 108 18.58 -16.02 4.77
CA THR A 108 17.47 -15.25 5.36
C THR A 108 17.91 -14.28 6.47
N LYS A 109 19.21 -14.17 6.75
CA LYS A 109 19.71 -13.51 7.97
C LYS A 109 19.80 -11.99 7.85
N ILE A 110 19.89 -11.44 6.63
CA ILE A 110 19.99 -9.99 6.38
C ILE A 110 18.85 -9.23 7.08
N GLY A 111 17.60 -9.61 6.79
CA GLY A 111 16.43 -8.96 7.38
C GLY A 111 16.31 -9.16 8.89
N LEU A 112 16.91 -10.22 9.44
CA LEU A 112 16.94 -10.46 10.89
C LEU A 112 17.97 -9.56 11.58
N TYR A 113 19.17 -9.43 11.04
CA TYR A 113 20.20 -8.53 11.60
C TYR A 113 19.80 -7.06 11.50
N SER A 114 19.10 -6.66 10.44
CA SER A 114 18.46 -5.33 10.38
C SER A 114 17.52 -5.09 11.57
N LYS A 115 16.63 -6.05 11.85
CA LYS A 115 15.70 -5.95 13.00
C LYS A 115 16.42 -5.98 14.35
N PHE A 116 17.47 -6.80 14.49
CA PHE A 116 18.27 -6.84 15.72
C PHE A 116 18.97 -5.51 15.96
N HIS A 117 19.53 -4.92 14.91
CA HIS A 117 20.14 -3.60 14.95
C HIS A 117 19.13 -2.51 15.34
N ASP A 118 17.93 -2.49 14.72
CA ASP A 118 16.89 -1.52 15.07
C ASP A 118 16.46 -1.60 16.54
N LEU A 119 16.33 -2.82 17.07
CA LEU A 119 16.06 -3.01 18.51
C LEU A 119 17.23 -2.52 19.37
N ALA A 120 18.47 -2.81 18.99
CA ALA A 120 19.64 -2.37 19.73
C ALA A 120 19.79 -0.84 19.75
N VAL A 121 19.55 -0.17 18.61
CA VAL A 121 19.46 1.30 18.51
C VAL A 121 18.39 1.83 19.46
N TYR A 122 17.20 1.22 19.44
CA TYR A 122 16.08 1.65 20.28
C TYR A 122 16.37 1.51 21.78
N GLU A 123 16.94 0.39 22.21
CA GLU A 123 17.18 0.10 23.64
C GLU A 123 18.45 0.78 24.17
N ARG A 124 19.53 0.78 23.38
CA ARG A 124 20.89 1.10 23.82
C ARG A 124 21.49 2.35 23.16
N GLY A 125 20.88 2.84 22.07
CA GLY A 125 21.38 3.96 21.28
C GLY A 125 22.45 3.57 20.27
N TYR A 126 22.75 4.50 19.34
CA TYR A 126 23.69 4.30 18.24
C TYR A 126 25.15 4.10 18.68
N ALA A 127 25.56 4.76 19.77
CA ALA A 127 26.95 4.71 20.24
C ALA A 127 27.31 3.46 21.06
N SER A 128 26.33 2.59 21.35
CA SER A 128 26.59 1.36 22.11
C SER A 128 27.44 0.40 21.28
N ALA A 129 28.48 -0.20 21.89
CA ALA A 129 29.34 -1.17 21.23
C ALA A 129 28.55 -2.35 20.62
N ALA A 130 27.49 -2.80 21.29
CA ALA A 130 26.63 -3.87 20.76
C ALA A 130 25.82 -3.42 19.53
N THR A 131 25.34 -2.17 19.51
CA THR A 131 24.64 -1.61 18.35
C THR A 131 25.59 -1.49 17.16
N ILE A 132 26.80 -0.97 17.39
CA ILE A 132 27.85 -0.88 16.37
C ILE A 132 28.19 -2.27 15.82
N GLN A 133 28.39 -3.26 16.69
CA GLN A 133 28.65 -4.64 16.26
C GLN A 133 27.52 -5.18 15.38
N LEU A 134 26.25 -5.02 15.79
CA LEU A 134 25.11 -5.48 14.99
C LEU A 134 24.98 -4.73 13.66
N ALA A 135 25.35 -3.45 13.60
CA ALA A 135 25.40 -2.69 12.35
C ALA A 135 26.41 -3.32 11.36
N TYR A 136 27.62 -3.63 11.85
CA TYR A 136 28.64 -4.31 11.04
C TYR A 136 28.28 -5.75 10.66
N MET A 137 27.58 -6.46 11.54
CA MET A 137 27.05 -7.79 11.24
C MET A 137 26.03 -7.70 10.10
N PHE A 138 25.11 -6.74 10.17
CA PHE A 138 24.11 -6.47 9.13
C PHE A 138 24.76 -6.13 7.79
N THR A 139 25.71 -5.20 7.74
CA THR A 139 26.37 -4.81 6.49
C THR A 139 27.17 -5.96 5.87
N THR A 140 27.86 -6.76 6.69
CA THR A 140 28.57 -7.96 6.17
C THR A 140 27.58 -8.98 5.61
N CYS A 141 26.39 -9.12 6.21
CA CYS A 141 25.34 -10.00 5.67
C CYS A 141 24.77 -9.48 4.34
N LEU A 142 24.68 -8.16 4.12
CA LEU A 142 24.26 -7.61 2.82
C LEU A 142 25.16 -8.09 1.67
N ASP A 143 26.47 -8.19 1.94
CA ASP A 143 27.47 -8.65 0.98
C ASP A 143 27.69 -10.17 0.99
N ALA A 144 26.93 -10.94 1.78
CA ALA A 144 27.14 -12.39 1.95
C ALA A 144 27.03 -13.15 0.61
N SER A 145 26.10 -12.75 -0.27
CA SER A 145 25.91 -13.37 -1.58
C SER A 145 27.11 -13.17 -2.52
N LYS A 146 27.83 -12.06 -2.37
CA LYS A 146 29.03 -11.72 -3.17
C LYS A 146 30.30 -12.31 -2.56
N THR A 147 30.42 -12.27 -1.23
CA THR A 147 31.66 -12.59 -0.51
C THR A 147 31.76 -14.05 -0.05
N GLY A 148 30.60 -14.73 0.06
CA GLY A 148 30.47 -16.06 0.64
C GLY A 148 30.70 -16.10 2.16
N LEU A 149 30.71 -14.94 2.84
CA LEU A 149 30.76 -14.86 4.28
C LEU A 149 29.38 -15.19 4.87
N GLN A 150 29.35 -16.18 5.76
CA GLN A 150 28.15 -16.57 6.47
C GLN A 150 28.36 -16.39 7.97
N VAL A 151 27.32 -15.92 8.67
CA VAL A 151 27.39 -15.85 10.13
C VAL A 151 27.37 -17.25 10.71
N LYS A 152 28.35 -17.56 11.57
CA LYS A 152 28.42 -18.84 12.28
C LYS A 152 27.12 -19.09 13.03
N ARG A 153 26.60 -20.31 12.93
CA ARG A 153 25.33 -20.70 13.55
C ARG A 153 25.23 -20.36 15.04
N ARG A 154 26.30 -20.59 15.81
CA ARG A 154 26.34 -20.28 17.25
C ARG A 154 26.15 -18.79 17.55
N VAL A 155 26.81 -17.93 16.79
CA VAL A 155 26.71 -16.46 16.93
C VAL A 155 25.29 -16.01 16.63
N PHE A 156 24.72 -16.52 15.54
CA PHE A 156 23.34 -16.19 15.17
C PHE A 156 22.31 -16.65 16.22
N GLU A 157 22.46 -17.85 16.78
CA GLU A 157 21.56 -18.35 17.83
C GLU A 157 21.62 -17.46 19.09
N GLU A 158 22.81 -16.97 19.46
CA GLU A 158 23.00 -16.04 20.57
C GLU A 158 22.37 -14.67 20.29
N ASP A 159 22.65 -14.07 19.13
CA ASP A 159 22.08 -12.78 18.73
C ASP A 159 20.56 -12.84 18.63
N ARG A 160 20.01 -13.94 18.09
CA ARG A 160 18.57 -14.17 18.01
C ARG A 160 17.95 -14.32 19.40
N LYS A 161 18.62 -15.00 20.34
CA LYS A 161 18.13 -15.13 21.72
C LYS A 161 18.04 -13.77 22.40
N ASN A 162 19.03 -12.91 22.18
CA ASN A 162 19.13 -11.60 22.81
C ASN A 162 18.18 -10.55 22.19
N ASN A 163 18.00 -10.59 20.87
CA ASN A 163 17.32 -9.52 20.13
C ASN A 163 16.06 -9.96 19.37
N GLY A 164 15.81 -11.25 19.17
CA GLY A 164 14.76 -11.74 18.25
C GLY A 164 13.34 -11.84 18.81
N LYS A 165 13.16 -11.75 20.14
CA LYS A 165 11.84 -11.88 20.79
C LYS A 165 11.08 -10.55 20.92
N ARG A 166 11.82 -9.44 20.86
CA ARG A 166 11.32 -8.11 21.20
C ARG A 166 11.30 -7.20 19.99
N LYS A 167 10.45 -6.19 20.04
CA LYS A 167 10.30 -5.20 18.97
C LYS A 167 10.12 -3.79 19.53
N PRO A 168 10.71 -2.74 18.93
CA PRO A 168 10.45 -1.36 19.33
C PRO A 168 8.97 -0.96 19.27
N TYR A 169 8.54 -0.09 20.18
CA TYR A 169 7.16 0.43 20.22
C TYR A 169 6.71 1.05 18.90
N TYR A 170 7.45 2.03 18.35
CA TYR A 170 7.06 2.68 17.10
C TYR A 170 6.80 1.69 15.95
N MET A 171 7.59 0.62 15.85
CA MET A 171 7.39 -0.39 14.80
C MET A 171 6.12 -1.21 15.04
N ALA A 172 5.90 -1.67 16.27
CA ALA A 172 4.68 -2.39 16.64
C ALA A 172 3.43 -1.51 16.47
N ALA A 173 3.56 -0.21 16.70
CA ALA A 173 2.49 0.75 16.55
C ALA A 173 2.13 1.06 15.08
N LEU A 174 3.07 0.90 14.16
CA LEU A 174 2.84 1.09 12.72
C LEU A 174 2.31 -0.17 12.03
N GLU A 175 2.56 -1.34 12.59
CA GLU A 175 2.13 -2.61 12.01
C GLU A 175 0.72 -3.01 12.42
N GLN A 176 0.01 -3.66 11.49
CA GLN A 176 -1.36 -4.13 11.71
C GLN A 176 -1.43 -5.52 12.39
N ASN A 177 -0.31 -6.28 12.41
CA ASN A 177 -0.21 -7.60 13.02
C ASN A 177 0.94 -7.65 14.03
N THR A 178 0.61 -7.58 15.32
CA THR A 178 1.57 -7.65 16.45
C THR A 178 1.52 -9.00 17.18
N GLU A 179 0.94 -10.04 16.57
CA GLU A 179 0.76 -11.33 17.26
C GLU A 179 2.10 -12.01 17.55
N GLY A 180 2.37 -12.29 18.83
CA GLY A 180 3.46 -13.15 19.28
C GLY A 180 4.82 -12.50 19.55
N GLN A 181 4.97 -11.17 19.41
CA GLN A 181 6.23 -10.46 19.75
C GLN A 181 6.06 -9.52 20.96
N GLU A 182 7.02 -9.55 21.87
CA GLU A 182 7.04 -8.64 23.02
C GLU A 182 7.41 -7.22 22.58
N VAL A 183 6.64 -6.22 22.99
CA VAL A 183 6.93 -4.82 22.66
C VAL A 183 7.87 -4.24 23.71
N SER A 184 9.06 -3.81 23.26
CA SER A 184 9.99 -3.04 24.08
C SER A 184 9.57 -1.58 24.08
N LYS A 185 9.42 -1.02 25.29
CA LYS A 185 9.22 0.42 25.51
C LYS A 185 10.43 0.99 26.23
N ARG A 186 11.09 1.97 25.61
CA ARG A 186 12.26 2.62 26.17
C ARG A 186 11.87 3.42 27.42
N LYS A 187 12.42 3.07 28.58
CA LYS A 187 12.25 3.80 29.85
C LYS A 187 13.41 4.77 30.04
N GLY A 188 13.48 5.79 29.19
CA GLY A 188 14.46 6.88 29.30
C GLY A 188 13.79 8.17 29.80
N SER A 189 14.59 9.11 30.31
CA SER A 189 14.12 10.46 30.66
C SER A 189 13.70 11.27 29.43
N THR A 190 14.34 11.01 28.28
CA THR A 190 13.98 11.60 26.99
C THR A 190 13.16 10.61 26.15
N PRO A 191 12.02 11.02 25.57
CA PRO A 191 11.25 10.17 24.68
C PRO A 191 12.08 9.78 23.45
N TYR A 192 11.85 8.57 22.94
CA TYR A 192 12.45 8.16 21.67
C TYR A 192 11.75 8.88 20.52
N LEU A 193 12.52 9.49 19.60
CA LEU A 193 11.98 10.37 18.55
C LEU A 193 10.87 9.71 17.72
N LEU A 194 11.08 8.46 17.29
CA LEU A 194 10.09 7.77 16.45
C LEU A 194 8.84 7.38 17.23
N ASP A 195 8.94 7.14 18.54
CA ASP A 195 7.74 6.90 19.37
C ASP A 195 6.90 8.18 19.42
N ALA A 196 7.53 9.33 19.67
CA ALA A 196 6.86 10.62 19.69
C ALA A 196 6.20 10.99 18.35
N LEU A 197 6.89 10.73 17.22
CA LEU A 197 6.32 10.96 15.88
C LEU A 197 5.13 10.06 15.58
N VAL A 198 5.16 8.79 16.00
CA VAL A 198 4.04 7.87 15.82
C VAL A 198 2.84 8.30 16.66
N ASP A 199 3.06 8.69 17.92
CA ASP A 199 2.01 9.16 18.81
C ASP A 199 1.36 10.45 18.27
N GLU A 200 2.18 11.41 17.82
CA GLU A 200 1.67 12.65 17.23
C GLU A 200 0.94 12.42 15.90
N GLY A 201 1.47 11.54 15.04
CA GLY A 201 0.80 11.15 13.80
C GLY A 201 -0.57 10.50 14.04
N ARG A 202 -0.69 9.66 15.06
CA ARG A 202 -1.97 9.06 15.48
C ARG A 202 -2.93 10.11 16.01
N ARG A 203 -2.44 11.05 16.83
CA ARG A 203 -3.24 12.17 17.34
C ARG A 203 -3.81 13.00 16.20
N LEU A 204 -2.96 13.42 15.26
CA LEU A 204 -3.38 14.20 14.07
C LEU A 204 -4.40 13.43 13.23
N ARG A 205 -4.15 12.14 12.95
CA ARG A 205 -5.10 11.28 12.24
C ARG A 205 -6.47 11.29 12.91
N ASP A 206 -6.51 11.04 14.21
CA ASP A 206 -7.77 10.94 14.96
C ASP A 206 -8.50 12.28 15.01
N ASP A 207 -7.76 13.39 15.13
CA ASP A 207 -8.34 14.72 15.12
C ASP A 207 -8.90 15.10 13.75
N PHE A 208 -8.21 14.80 12.64
CA PHE A 208 -8.74 15.01 11.30
C PHE A 208 -9.95 14.11 11.00
N LEU A 209 -9.96 12.86 11.46
CA LEU A 209 -11.12 11.97 11.31
C LEU A 209 -12.33 12.49 12.10
N LYS A 210 -12.13 13.04 13.29
CA LYS A 210 -13.19 13.70 14.05
C LYS A 210 -13.72 14.91 13.29
N GLN A 211 -12.86 15.80 12.80
CA GLN A 211 -13.27 16.97 12.01
C GLN A 211 -14.10 16.56 10.78
N TYR A 212 -13.65 15.53 10.06
CA TYR A 212 -14.40 15.00 8.91
C TYR A 212 -15.76 14.43 9.31
N SER A 213 -15.83 13.70 10.43
CA SER A 213 -17.10 13.16 10.92
C SER A 213 -18.12 14.26 11.28
N VAL A 214 -17.64 15.39 11.82
CA VAL A 214 -18.47 16.57 12.11
C VAL A 214 -19.00 17.17 10.81
N LEU A 215 -18.14 17.42 9.82
CA LEU A 215 -18.55 17.94 8.50
C LEU A 215 -19.60 17.05 7.80
N ARG A 216 -19.43 15.73 7.94
CA ARG A 216 -20.41 14.77 7.42
C ARG A 216 -21.76 14.89 8.13
N SER A 217 -21.76 15.07 9.45
CA SER A 217 -23.00 15.20 10.23
C SER A 217 -23.72 16.53 10.02
N SER A 218 -23.00 17.60 9.67
CA SER A 218 -23.57 18.92 9.37
C SER A 218 -24.11 19.05 7.95
N SER A 219 -23.77 18.12 7.05
CA SER A 219 -24.27 18.13 5.67
C SER A 219 -25.61 17.41 5.58
N PRO A 220 -26.70 18.04 5.09
CA PRO A 220 -27.98 17.36 4.95
C PRO A 220 -27.84 16.21 3.96
N SER A 221 -28.20 15.00 4.40
CA SER A 221 -28.30 13.80 3.55
C SER A 221 -29.56 13.90 2.68
N ALA A 222 -29.62 14.90 1.80
CA ALA A 222 -30.68 14.98 0.80
C ALA A 222 -30.49 13.85 -0.21
N ALA A 223 -31.51 13.03 -0.40
CA ALA A 223 -31.53 12.08 -1.51
C ALA A 223 -31.47 12.87 -2.82
N ASP A 224 -30.59 12.47 -3.73
CA ASP A 224 -30.48 13.11 -5.04
C ASP A 224 -31.76 12.83 -5.84
N HIS A 225 -32.57 13.86 -6.03
CA HIS A 225 -33.88 13.72 -6.68
C HIS A 225 -33.74 13.12 -8.09
N ASP A 226 -32.72 13.53 -8.84
CA ASP A 226 -32.49 13.07 -10.21
C ASP A 226 -32.28 11.55 -10.27
N LEU A 227 -31.54 11.01 -9.29
CA LEU A 227 -31.27 9.57 -9.22
C LEU A 227 -32.52 8.75 -8.88
N THR A 228 -33.51 9.34 -8.22
CA THR A 228 -34.77 8.69 -7.85
C THR A 228 -35.89 8.86 -8.88
N LEU A 229 -35.76 9.87 -9.76
CA LEU A 229 -36.80 10.29 -10.69
C LEU A 229 -37.25 9.19 -11.68
N PRO A 230 -36.36 8.39 -12.30
CA PRO A 230 -36.79 7.34 -13.23
C PRO A 230 -37.76 6.33 -12.60
N TYR A 231 -37.49 5.89 -11.38
CA TYR A 231 -38.37 4.99 -10.64
C TYR A 231 -39.71 5.67 -10.27
N LEU A 232 -39.68 6.94 -9.84
CA LEU A 232 -40.90 7.69 -9.52
C LEU A 232 -41.79 7.89 -10.74
N CYS A 233 -41.21 8.20 -11.90
CA CYS A 233 -41.93 8.32 -13.16
C CYS A 233 -42.53 7.00 -13.63
N ALA A 234 -41.80 5.89 -13.51
CA ALA A 234 -42.33 4.56 -13.79
C ALA A 234 -43.49 4.19 -12.85
N SER A 235 -43.36 4.50 -11.55
CA SER A 235 -44.41 4.27 -10.56
C SER A 235 -45.68 5.07 -10.85
N ARG A 236 -45.53 6.33 -11.27
CA ARG A 236 -46.65 7.19 -11.66
C ARG A 236 -47.38 6.66 -12.90
N ARG A 237 -46.64 6.30 -13.95
CA ARG A 237 -47.22 5.69 -15.17
C ARG A 237 -47.94 4.38 -14.89
N ALA A 238 -47.39 3.54 -14.01
CA ALA A 238 -48.04 2.31 -13.58
C ALA A 238 -49.36 2.58 -12.84
N ALA A 239 -49.40 3.58 -11.95
CA ALA A 239 -50.61 3.98 -11.25
C ALA A 239 -51.71 4.55 -12.18
N GLU A 240 -51.33 5.38 -13.14
CA GLU A 240 -52.25 5.93 -14.15
C GLU A 240 -52.81 4.81 -15.05
N ALA A 241 -51.98 3.88 -15.50
CA ALA A 241 -52.44 2.73 -16.30
C ALA A 241 -53.37 1.81 -15.51
N LEU A 242 -53.12 1.63 -14.22
CA LEU A 242 -53.99 0.88 -13.32
C LEU A 242 -55.37 1.52 -13.21
N GLN A 243 -55.42 2.86 -13.09
CA GLN A 243 -56.68 3.62 -13.11
C GLN A 243 -57.42 3.49 -14.44
N ALA A 244 -56.68 3.38 -15.54
CA ALA A 244 -57.23 3.11 -16.88
C ALA A 244 -57.58 1.63 -17.12
N GLY A 245 -57.47 0.76 -16.11
CA GLY A 245 -57.86 -0.66 -16.17
C GLY A 245 -56.77 -1.61 -16.67
N SER A 246 -55.53 -1.15 -16.84
CA SER A 246 -54.39 -1.98 -17.24
C SER A 246 -53.44 -2.24 -16.06
N HIS A 247 -53.37 -3.51 -15.63
CA HIS A 247 -52.50 -3.94 -14.53
C HIS A 247 -51.05 -4.19 -14.98
N VAL A 248 -50.80 -4.27 -16.29
CA VAL A 248 -49.55 -4.85 -16.80
C VAL A 248 -48.31 -4.06 -16.38
N LEU A 249 -48.36 -2.72 -16.44
CA LEU A 249 -47.23 -1.88 -16.00
C LEU A 249 -46.94 -2.02 -14.50
N GLN A 250 -47.99 -2.17 -13.69
CA GLN A 250 -47.86 -2.37 -12.25
C GLN A 250 -47.24 -3.75 -11.94
N ASP A 251 -47.65 -4.79 -12.66
CA ASP A 251 -47.08 -6.13 -12.52
C ASP A 251 -45.60 -6.15 -12.92
N ASN A 252 -45.27 -5.50 -14.04
CA ASN A 252 -43.89 -5.40 -14.56
C ASN A 252 -42.98 -4.66 -13.56
N LEU A 253 -43.46 -3.55 -13.00
CA LEU A 253 -42.73 -2.79 -11.99
C LEU A 253 -42.55 -3.61 -10.69
N SER A 254 -43.56 -4.35 -10.28
CA SER A 254 -43.51 -5.21 -9.08
C SER A 254 -42.47 -6.33 -9.22
N VAL A 255 -42.36 -6.94 -10.42
CA VAL A 255 -41.32 -7.93 -10.72
C VAL A 255 -39.92 -7.34 -10.64
N ALA A 256 -39.71 -6.13 -11.18
CA ALA A 256 -38.44 -5.42 -11.08
C ALA A 256 -38.09 -5.07 -9.63
N GLN A 257 -39.05 -4.53 -8.86
CA GLN A 257 -38.85 -4.21 -7.44
C GLN A 257 -38.48 -5.45 -6.62
N ALA A 258 -39.17 -6.57 -6.84
CA ALA A 258 -38.88 -7.82 -6.13
C ALA A 258 -37.44 -8.30 -6.38
N HIS A 259 -36.98 -8.24 -7.64
CA HIS A 259 -35.60 -8.59 -8.01
C HIS A 259 -34.56 -7.70 -7.30
N VAL A 260 -34.78 -6.39 -7.29
CA VAL A 260 -33.86 -5.44 -6.63
C VAL A 260 -33.85 -5.64 -5.11
N LYS A 261 -35.02 -5.89 -4.49
CA LYS A 261 -35.12 -6.19 -3.05
C LYS A 261 -34.37 -7.47 -2.67
N GLU A 262 -34.45 -8.51 -3.49
CA GLU A 262 -33.71 -9.76 -3.27
C GLU A 262 -32.19 -9.52 -3.32
N ALA A 263 -31.72 -8.79 -4.33
CA ALA A 263 -30.32 -8.40 -4.43
C ALA A 263 -29.86 -7.55 -3.23
N HIS A 264 -30.69 -6.59 -2.80
CA HIS A 264 -30.43 -5.76 -1.63
C HIS A 264 -30.33 -6.58 -0.34
N GLY A 265 -31.23 -7.55 -0.13
CA GLY A 265 -31.16 -8.44 1.03
C GLY A 265 -29.86 -9.25 1.07
N LYS A 266 -29.42 -9.78 -0.07
CA LYS A 266 -28.12 -10.47 -0.20
C LYS A 266 -26.95 -9.52 0.07
N TRP A 267 -27.03 -8.28 -0.41
CA TRP A 267 -26.00 -7.26 -0.18
C TRP A 267 -25.90 -6.86 1.29
N GLN A 268 -27.04 -6.61 1.95
CA GLN A 268 -27.09 -6.25 3.37
C GLN A 268 -26.52 -7.37 4.25
N ALA A 269 -26.87 -8.63 3.95
CA ALA A 269 -26.29 -9.79 4.63
C ALA A 269 -24.77 -9.86 4.43
N ALA A 270 -24.29 -9.61 3.20
CA ALA A 270 -22.86 -9.59 2.89
C ALA A 270 -22.10 -8.45 3.59
N VAL A 271 -22.64 -7.23 3.60
CA VAL A 271 -22.02 -6.06 4.25
C VAL A 271 -21.96 -6.23 5.76
N SER A 272 -22.93 -6.93 6.35
CA SER A 272 -22.98 -7.25 7.78
C SER A 272 -21.97 -8.31 8.21
N LEU A 273 -21.34 -9.04 7.27
CA LEU A 273 -20.26 -9.97 7.59
C LEU A 273 -19.08 -9.19 8.19
N GLN A 274 -18.59 -9.69 9.33
CA GLN A 274 -17.34 -9.24 9.91
C GLN A 274 -16.19 -9.62 8.96
N LYS A 275 -15.28 -8.67 8.73
CA LYS A 275 -14.03 -8.92 8.02
C LYS A 275 -13.24 -9.92 8.86
N LYS A 276 -13.10 -11.17 8.40
CA LYS A 276 -12.10 -12.08 8.97
C LYS A 276 -10.75 -11.68 8.38
N ALA A 277 -9.72 -11.58 9.21
CA ALA A 277 -8.35 -11.40 8.73
C ALA A 277 -8.07 -12.53 7.73
N SER A 278 -7.76 -12.18 6.48
CA SER A 278 -7.47 -13.16 5.45
C SER A 278 -6.12 -13.82 5.77
N GLU A 279 -6.17 -15.05 6.28
CA GLU A 279 -5.00 -15.93 6.38
C GLU A 279 -4.65 -16.41 4.96
N GLY A 280 -3.84 -15.63 4.24
CA GLY A 280 -3.22 -16.06 2.99
C GLY A 280 -3.24 -15.02 1.88
N ARG A 281 -2.08 -14.81 1.26
CA ARG A 281 -1.94 -14.06 0.00
C ARG A 281 -2.66 -14.82 -1.11
N GLY A 282 -3.86 -14.37 -1.49
CA GLY A 282 -4.56 -14.82 -2.70
C GLY A 282 -6.02 -15.25 -2.54
N SER A 283 -6.55 -15.40 -1.32
CA SER A 283 -7.97 -15.70 -1.12
C SER A 283 -8.78 -14.41 -0.99
N SER A 284 -9.72 -14.17 -1.90
CA SER A 284 -10.64 -13.02 -1.80
C SER A 284 -11.46 -13.13 -0.51
N ASP A 285 -11.45 -12.08 0.31
CA ASP A 285 -12.20 -12.00 1.58
C ASP A 285 -13.66 -12.49 1.39
N PRO A 286 -14.16 -13.44 2.22
CA PRO A 286 -15.52 -13.96 2.11
C PRO A 286 -16.60 -12.87 2.00
N LYS A 287 -16.38 -11.73 2.65
CA LYS A 287 -17.26 -10.55 2.54
C LYS A 287 -17.28 -10.00 1.11
N THR A 288 -16.12 -9.82 0.50
CA THR A 288 -15.97 -9.28 -0.87
C THR A 288 -16.62 -10.22 -1.88
N GLN A 289 -16.42 -11.53 -1.74
CA GLN A 289 -17.08 -12.52 -2.60
C GLN A 289 -18.62 -12.47 -2.46
N ALA A 290 -19.13 -12.32 -1.24
CA ALA A 290 -20.57 -12.23 -0.99
C ALA A 290 -21.18 -10.95 -1.59
N ILE A 291 -20.49 -9.81 -1.50
CA ILE A 291 -20.90 -8.57 -2.15
C ILE A 291 -20.93 -8.75 -3.67
N GLN A 292 -19.88 -9.33 -4.26
CA GLN A 292 -19.79 -9.57 -5.69
C GLN A 292 -20.93 -10.47 -6.21
N LYS A 293 -21.30 -11.51 -5.45
CA LYS A 293 -22.46 -12.37 -5.78
C LYS A 293 -23.78 -11.59 -5.79
N SER A 294 -23.96 -10.64 -4.87
CA SER A 294 -25.14 -9.76 -4.88
C SER A 294 -25.15 -8.84 -6.10
N VAL A 295 -24.01 -8.23 -6.45
CA VAL A 295 -23.88 -7.39 -7.65
C VAL A 295 -24.19 -8.20 -8.93
N GLN A 296 -23.65 -9.41 -9.04
CA GLN A 296 -23.94 -10.32 -10.16
C GLN A 296 -25.42 -10.67 -10.22
N HIS A 297 -26.05 -10.96 -9.08
CA HIS A 297 -27.47 -11.26 -9.03
C HIS A 297 -28.34 -10.06 -9.45
N PHE A 298 -27.95 -8.83 -9.09
CA PHE A 298 -28.62 -7.63 -9.57
C PHE A 298 -28.53 -7.50 -11.10
N ALA A 299 -27.33 -7.72 -11.67
CA ALA A 299 -27.08 -7.60 -13.11
C ALA A 299 -27.72 -8.73 -13.94
N GLN A 300 -27.81 -9.94 -13.39
CA GLN A 300 -28.39 -11.10 -14.05
C GLN A 300 -29.91 -11.05 -13.97
N TRP A 301 -30.55 -10.64 -15.08
CA TRP A 301 -31.99 -10.71 -15.23
C TRP A 301 -32.41 -12.11 -15.69
N PRO A 302 -33.29 -12.84 -14.98
CA PRO A 302 -33.75 -14.15 -15.43
C PRO A 302 -34.67 -14.06 -16.65
N ASP A 303 -34.41 -14.86 -17.68
CA ASP A 303 -35.27 -14.96 -18.89
C ASP A 303 -36.72 -15.36 -18.58
N SER A 304 -36.94 -16.01 -17.43
CA SER A 304 -38.26 -16.39 -16.92
C SER A 304 -39.10 -15.19 -16.47
N LYS A 305 -38.49 -14.03 -16.18
CA LYS A 305 -39.15 -12.79 -15.77
C LYS A 305 -39.34 -11.89 -17.00
N LYS A 306 -40.29 -12.20 -17.88
CA LYS A 306 -40.58 -11.35 -19.03
C LYS A 306 -41.29 -10.06 -18.59
N ILE A 307 -40.63 -8.93 -18.81
CA ILE A 307 -41.22 -7.59 -18.74
C ILE A 307 -41.55 -7.19 -20.18
N LEU A 308 -42.84 -7.04 -20.49
CA LEU A 308 -43.32 -6.79 -21.85
C LEU A 308 -43.38 -5.30 -22.21
N PHE A 309 -43.44 -4.42 -21.20
CA PHE A 309 -43.76 -2.99 -21.41
C PHE A 309 -42.63 -2.02 -21.04
N PHE A 310 -41.48 -2.51 -20.58
CA PHE A 310 -40.26 -1.70 -20.46
C PHE A 310 -39.19 -2.24 -21.39
N SER A 311 -38.48 -1.35 -22.08
CA SER A 311 -37.27 -1.75 -22.83
C SER A 311 -36.19 -2.24 -21.86
N ASP A 312 -35.17 -2.95 -22.37
CA ASP A 312 -34.05 -3.38 -21.54
C ASP A 312 -33.30 -2.21 -20.89
N GLU A 313 -33.19 -1.08 -21.61
CA GLU A 313 -32.55 0.15 -21.11
C GLU A 313 -33.40 0.83 -20.04
N GLU A 314 -34.72 0.92 -20.27
CA GLU A 314 -35.65 1.50 -19.32
C GLU A 314 -35.73 0.65 -18.05
N ARG A 315 -35.74 -0.68 -18.17
CA ARG A 315 -35.67 -1.60 -17.03
C ARG A 315 -34.40 -1.36 -16.20
N LYS A 316 -33.23 -1.30 -16.84
CA LYS A 316 -31.95 -1.04 -16.15
C LYS A 316 -31.97 0.28 -15.40
N THR A 317 -32.48 1.33 -16.04
CA THR A 317 -32.62 2.68 -15.46
C THR A 317 -33.55 2.67 -14.24
N ILE A 318 -34.73 2.04 -14.35
CA ILE A 318 -35.70 1.92 -13.25
C ILE A 318 -35.11 1.12 -12.09
N MET A 319 -34.45 -0.01 -12.37
CA MET A 319 -33.83 -0.85 -11.36
C MET A 319 -32.69 -0.11 -10.62
N ALA A 320 -31.85 0.62 -11.34
CA ALA A 320 -30.77 1.42 -10.77
C ALA A 320 -31.31 2.53 -9.86
N SER A 321 -32.31 3.27 -10.36
CA SER A 321 -33.00 4.32 -9.61
C SER A 321 -33.65 3.76 -8.34
N TYR A 322 -34.34 2.63 -8.45
CA TYR A 322 -34.95 1.96 -7.30
C TYR A 322 -33.91 1.45 -6.30
N ALA A 323 -32.81 0.87 -6.76
CA ALA A 323 -31.72 0.43 -5.89
C ALA A 323 -31.15 1.59 -5.07
N HIS A 324 -30.99 2.77 -5.67
CA HIS A 324 -30.55 3.97 -4.96
C HIS A 324 -31.57 4.45 -3.92
N THR A 325 -32.87 4.34 -4.19
CA THR A 325 -33.92 4.67 -3.20
C THR A 325 -33.90 3.75 -1.97
N LEU A 326 -33.48 2.50 -2.12
CA LEU A 326 -33.36 1.56 -0.99
C LEU A 326 -32.14 1.86 -0.13
N SER A 327 -30.99 2.14 -0.76
CA SER A 327 -29.75 2.50 -0.09
C SER A 327 -28.79 3.12 -1.09
N GLY A 328 -28.30 4.33 -0.83
CA GLY A 328 -27.35 5.01 -1.71
C GLY A 328 -26.08 4.18 -1.96
N SER A 329 -25.54 3.57 -0.90
CA SER A 329 -24.36 2.70 -1.00
C SER A 329 -24.63 1.43 -1.82
N PHE A 330 -25.81 0.83 -1.69
CA PHE A 330 -26.20 -0.33 -2.49
C PHE A 330 -26.35 0.05 -3.96
N GLY A 331 -27.13 1.10 -4.26
CA GLY A 331 -27.33 1.60 -5.62
C GLY A 331 -26.01 1.90 -6.33
N VAL A 332 -25.09 2.61 -5.65
CA VAL A 332 -23.74 2.89 -6.16
C VAL A 332 -22.95 1.60 -6.37
N SER A 333 -23.07 0.61 -5.47
CA SER A 333 -22.34 -0.66 -5.61
C SER A 333 -22.79 -1.51 -6.80
N VAL A 334 -24.09 -1.52 -7.13
CA VAL A 334 -24.66 -2.43 -8.13
C VAL A 334 -24.93 -1.78 -9.48
N ALA A 335 -25.10 -0.45 -9.51
CA ALA A 335 -25.58 0.28 -10.68
C ALA A 335 -24.85 1.61 -10.90
N PHE A 336 -23.58 1.72 -10.51
CA PHE A 336 -22.79 2.96 -10.62
C PHE A 336 -22.90 3.62 -12.00
N ALA A 337 -22.61 2.87 -13.07
CA ALA A 337 -22.62 3.40 -14.43
C ALA A 337 -24.00 3.92 -14.85
N GLU A 338 -25.09 3.23 -14.48
CA GLU A 338 -26.45 3.67 -14.82
C GLU A 338 -26.87 4.88 -13.97
N LEU A 339 -26.48 4.94 -12.71
CA LEU A 339 -26.70 6.14 -11.87
C LEU A 339 -25.95 7.35 -12.41
N CYS A 340 -24.71 7.18 -12.86
CA CYS A 340 -23.98 8.21 -13.59
C CYS A 340 -24.72 8.63 -14.85
N ALA A 341 -25.21 7.68 -15.66
CA ALA A 341 -25.98 7.99 -16.87
C ALA A 341 -27.28 8.76 -16.56
N ILE A 342 -28.00 8.41 -15.49
CA ILE A 342 -29.18 9.16 -15.02
C ILE A 342 -28.80 10.61 -14.69
N LYS A 343 -27.73 10.81 -13.90
CA LYS A 343 -27.30 12.14 -13.50
C LYS A 343 -26.80 12.98 -14.69
N THR A 344 -26.03 12.37 -15.58
CA THR A 344 -25.54 12.99 -16.82
C THR A 344 -26.71 13.49 -17.68
N ARG A 345 -27.75 12.66 -17.88
CA ARG A 345 -28.95 13.05 -18.63
C ARG A 345 -29.70 14.20 -17.96
N ALA A 346 -29.83 14.19 -16.64
CA ALA A 346 -30.51 15.26 -15.89
C ALA A 346 -29.78 16.60 -15.97
N GLN A 347 -28.44 16.59 -15.97
CA GLN A 347 -27.61 17.80 -16.05
C GLN A 347 -27.33 18.27 -17.50
N GLY A 348 -27.80 17.54 -18.51
CA GLY A 348 -27.48 17.85 -19.91
C GLY A 348 -26.00 17.64 -20.27
N ALA A 349 -25.30 16.78 -19.51
CA ALA A 349 -23.89 16.47 -19.73
C ALA A 349 -23.70 15.45 -20.88
N VAL A 350 -22.46 15.38 -21.38
CA VAL A 350 -22.12 14.56 -22.56
C VAL A 350 -21.56 13.21 -22.15
N LEU A 351 -21.99 12.15 -22.82
CA LEU A 351 -21.44 10.80 -22.67
C LEU A 351 -20.19 10.64 -23.54
N PHE A 352 -19.13 10.11 -22.94
CA PHE A 352 -17.89 9.76 -23.65
C PHE A 352 -17.75 8.25 -23.75
N ALA A 353 -17.07 7.77 -24.80
CA ALA A 353 -16.68 6.37 -24.87
C ALA A 353 -15.55 6.08 -23.88
N ASP A 354 -15.56 4.89 -23.28
CA ASP A 354 -14.60 4.48 -22.23
C ASP A 354 -13.14 4.71 -22.65
N ARG A 355 -12.80 4.39 -23.90
CA ARG A 355 -11.45 4.62 -24.46
C ARG A 355 -10.96 6.06 -24.37
N PHE A 356 -11.87 7.04 -24.40
CA PHE A 356 -11.51 8.45 -24.22
C PHE A 356 -11.42 8.81 -22.73
N ALA A 357 -12.33 8.30 -21.91
CA ALA A 357 -12.30 8.52 -20.47
C ALA A 357 -11.02 7.98 -19.82
N GLU A 358 -10.49 6.85 -20.30
CA GLU A 358 -9.25 6.23 -19.81
C GLU A 358 -7.98 7.06 -20.07
N VAL A 359 -7.98 7.91 -21.10
CA VAL A 359 -6.80 8.72 -21.49
C VAL A 359 -6.93 10.19 -21.11
N MET A 360 -8.11 10.64 -20.68
CA MET A 360 -8.33 12.01 -20.26
C MET A 360 -7.84 12.22 -18.82
N CYS A 361 -7.10 13.31 -18.60
CA CYS A 361 -6.81 13.82 -17.26
C CYS A 361 -7.17 15.31 -17.20
N ILE A 362 -7.63 15.76 -16.04
CA ILE A 362 -7.83 17.18 -15.80
C ILE A 362 -6.47 17.77 -15.48
N SER A 363 -5.97 18.68 -16.32
CA SER A 363 -4.65 19.29 -16.10
C SER A 363 -4.66 20.17 -14.84
N ASN A 364 -3.52 20.22 -14.14
CA ASN A 364 -3.38 21.09 -12.96
C ASN A 364 -3.64 22.57 -13.29
N ASN A 365 -3.29 23.01 -14.50
CA ASN A 365 -3.54 24.39 -14.94
C ASN A 365 -5.04 24.65 -15.09
N THR A 366 -5.78 23.68 -15.63
CA THR A 366 -7.25 23.76 -15.74
C THR A 366 -7.90 23.81 -14.37
N LEU A 367 -7.48 22.97 -13.42
CA LEU A 367 -8.01 22.99 -12.05
C LEU A 367 -7.81 24.35 -11.37
N ARG A 368 -6.62 24.94 -11.51
CA ARG A 368 -6.32 26.27 -10.97
C ARG A 368 -7.18 27.37 -11.59
N ALA A 369 -7.36 27.32 -12.91
CA ALA A 369 -8.18 28.31 -13.60
C ALA A 369 -9.67 28.19 -13.20
N LEU A 370 -10.18 26.96 -13.04
CA LEU A 370 -11.56 26.72 -12.61
C LEU A 370 -11.80 27.14 -11.16
N SER A 371 -10.85 26.88 -10.24
CA SER A 371 -11.01 27.32 -8.85
C SER A 371 -11.04 28.84 -8.75
N GLN A 372 -10.16 29.54 -9.48
CA GLN A 372 -10.14 31.00 -9.51
C GLN A 372 -11.44 31.58 -10.09
N ALA A 373 -11.98 30.98 -11.16
CA ALA A 373 -13.23 31.43 -11.75
C ALA A 373 -14.47 31.19 -10.86
N GLN A 374 -14.42 30.23 -9.93
CA GLN A 374 -15.48 30.04 -8.93
C GLN A 374 -15.38 31.06 -7.82
N ASP A 375 -14.17 31.37 -7.35
CA ASP A 375 -13.95 32.41 -6.34
C ASP A 375 -14.43 33.79 -6.84
N ASP A 376 -14.18 34.11 -8.12
CA ASP A 376 -14.64 35.35 -8.77
C ASP A 376 -16.17 35.42 -9.01
N ALA A 377 -16.88 34.28 -8.93
CA ALA A 377 -18.32 34.21 -9.14
C ALA A 377 -19.12 34.21 -7.81
N ASP A 378 -18.45 33.93 -6.69
CA ASP A 378 -19.01 33.95 -5.34
C ASP A 378 -18.71 35.27 -4.59
N GLU A 379 -17.91 36.19 -5.18
CA GLU A 379 -17.78 37.61 -4.81
C GLU A 379 -18.80 38.50 -5.55
#